data_AF-A0A0R2EV35-F1
#
_entry.id   AF-A0A0R2EV35-F1
#
_cell.length_a   1.000
_cell.length_b   1.000
_cell.length_c   1.000
_cell.angle_alpha   90.00
_cell.angle_beta   90.00
_cell.angle_gamma   90.00
#
_symmetry.space_group_name_H-M   'P 1'
#
loop_
_entity.id
_entity.type
_entity.pdbx_description
1 polymer ?
#
loop_
_entity_poly.entity_id
_entity_poly.type
_entity_poly.pdbx_seq_one_letter_code
_entity_poly.pdbx_strand_id
1 'polypeptide(L)'
;MTITIGSGATRRELSDQDAIKLTSGQDFWSSENVAGIPAIRMSDGPHGLRYQAQASDHLGINEAVPATAFPTASASASSWDPRLLVKMGAAIGEEARSMNVDVVLGPGVNIKRNPLGGRNFEFFSEDPLLTGALATAWINGLQSKGVGASLKHFAGNSQETDRLRSDSLIDATALHELYLEAFRLAVTQSQPETVMIAYNLLNGTYMSDHEYLLNTVLRGQWGFKGAVVSDWGALNDKVKSLNAGTDLEMPSSGHLFDKPALAALKTGQLDRARLTRAVANIAAIADRKRPAFTGDRDALLQSHVALAQNIEENSAVLMKNDGTLPLQPGRKLAVIGALADQTRIQGAGSSHITTPQSISILAGLKAAGHEFAYVAGYTLDGQADPALVKAAVATAKKAEDVIVVLGLPATAEATGHPWRCRPTKSRCCTPWRRPTRMSWSCWWRAPWSPPTGRRTPRPCSTCSSVVKPSGPPRNACCSARCRPLAN
;
A
#
# COMPACT_ATOMS: atom_id res chain seq x y z
N MET A 1 -11.39 -28.04 -22.96
CA MET A 1 -11.30 -28.16 -21.50
C MET A 1 -12.65 -27.85 -20.89
N THR A 2 -13.12 -28.62 -19.91
CA THR A 2 -14.40 -28.36 -19.23
C THR A 2 -14.13 -27.70 -17.89
N ILE A 3 -14.66 -26.50 -17.67
CA ILE A 3 -14.60 -25.83 -16.36
C ILE A 3 -15.96 -25.89 -15.70
N THR A 4 -15.93 -26.06 -14.38
CA THR A 4 -17.10 -25.98 -13.51
C THR A 4 -16.91 -24.76 -12.61
N ILE A 5 -17.87 -23.84 -12.63
CA ILE A 5 -17.77 -22.58 -11.90
C ILE A 5 -18.84 -22.54 -10.80
N GLY A 6 -18.47 -21.99 -9.64
CA GLY A 6 -19.34 -21.95 -8.47
C GLY A 6 -19.61 -23.33 -7.86
N SER A 7 -20.78 -23.50 -7.25
CA SER A 7 -21.22 -24.75 -6.61
C SER A 7 -21.64 -25.87 -7.60
N GLY A 8 -21.08 -25.89 -8.81
CA GLY A 8 -21.38 -26.91 -9.82
C GLY A 8 -22.42 -26.54 -10.89
N ALA A 9 -22.95 -25.31 -10.88
CA ALA A 9 -24.15 -24.97 -11.66
C ALA A 9 -23.92 -24.63 -13.14
N THR A 10 -22.71 -24.17 -13.51
CA THR A 10 -22.41 -23.76 -14.90
C THR A 10 -21.20 -24.54 -15.43
N ARG A 11 -21.42 -25.32 -16.48
CA ARG A 11 -20.39 -26.06 -17.19
C ARG A 11 -20.09 -25.36 -18.51
N ARG A 12 -18.85 -24.95 -18.72
CA ARG A 12 -18.40 -24.35 -19.99
C ARG A 12 -17.34 -25.23 -20.63
N GLU A 13 -17.45 -25.39 -21.95
CA GLU A 13 -16.40 -25.99 -22.76
C GLU A 13 -15.61 -24.88 -23.44
N LEU A 14 -14.29 -24.90 -23.22
CA LEU A 14 -13.36 -23.94 -23.81
C LEU A 14 -12.38 -24.68 -24.70
N SER A 15 -12.05 -24.08 -25.85
CA SER A 15 -10.87 -24.49 -26.59
C SER A 15 -9.61 -24.20 -25.77
N ASP A 16 -8.51 -24.89 -26.08
CA ASP A 16 -7.23 -24.59 -25.42
C ASP A 16 -6.76 -23.15 -25.76
N GLN A 17 -7.12 -22.62 -26.94
CA GLN A 17 -6.88 -21.22 -27.31
C GLN A 17 -7.63 -20.26 -26.41
N ASP A 18 -8.93 -20.46 -26.21
CA ASP A 18 -9.75 -19.58 -25.36
C ASP A 18 -9.31 -19.64 -23.91
N ALA A 19 -8.98 -20.85 -23.42
CA ALA A 19 -8.48 -21.04 -22.06
C ALA A 19 -7.18 -20.26 -21.81
N ILE A 20 -6.23 -20.27 -22.74
CA ILE A 20 -4.98 -19.50 -22.61
C ILE A 20 -5.25 -18.00 -22.77
N LYS A 21 -6.10 -17.62 -23.74
CA LYS A 21 -6.47 -16.21 -23.97
C LYS A 21 -7.07 -15.58 -22.71
N LEU A 22 -7.92 -16.30 -21.97
CA LEU A 22 -8.50 -15.83 -20.70
C LEU A 22 -7.49 -15.47 -19.62
N THR A 23 -6.28 -16.03 -19.69
CA THR A 23 -5.19 -15.73 -18.74
C THR A 23 -4.42 -14.45 -19.11
N SER A 24 -4.97 -13.65 -20.03
CA SER A 24 -4.41 -12.40 -20.54
C SER A 24 -5.38 -11.23 -20.36
N GLY A 25 -4.83 -10.03 -20.15
CA GLY A 25 -5.56 -8.78 -20.33
C GLY A 25 -5.95 -8.58 -21.80
N GLN A 26 -7.14 -8.04 -22.03
CA GLN A 26 -7.57 -7.56 -23.34
C GLN A 26 -6.95 -6.19 -23.64
N ASP A 27 -6.95 -5.31 -22.64
CA ASP A 27 -6.41 -3.97 -22.73
C ASP A 27 -5.63 -3.62 -21.45
N PHE A 28 -5.45 -2.33 -21.17
CA PHE A 28 -4.73 -1.89 -19.97
C PHE A 28 -5.48 -2.17 -18.65
N TRP A 29 -6.80 -2.22 -18.68
CA TRP A 29 -7.68 -2.22 -17.51
C TRP A 29 -8.67 -3.39 -17.47
N SER A 30 -8.83 -4.14 -18.56
CA SER A 30 -9.87 -5.17 -18.71
C SER A 30 -9.26 -6.53 -19.03
N SER A 31 -9.76 -7.58 -18.40
CA SER A 31 -9.48 -8.96 -18.81
C SER A 31 -10.19 -9.30 -20.11
N GLU A 32 -9.89 -10.47 -20.68
CA GLU A 32 -10.56 -10.97 -21.87
C GLU A 32 -12.04 -11.27 -21.66
N ASN A 33 -12.84 -10.97 -22.69
CA ASN A 33 -14.21 -11.42 -22.84
C ASN A 33 -14.25 -12.50 -23.92
N VAL A 34 -14.36 -13.76 -23.52
CA VAL A 34 -14.31 -14.91 -24.43
C VAL A 34 -15.07 -16.11 -23.86
N ALA A 35 -15.62 -16.95 -24.73
CA ALA A 35 -16.34 -18.17 -24.38
C ALA A 35 -17.49 -17.96 -23.35
N GLY A 36 -18.16 -16.80 -23.42
CA GLY A 36 -19.26 -16.46 -22.50
C GLY A 36 -18.83 -16.15 -21.07
N ILE A 37 -17.54 -15.85 -20.87
CA ILE A 37 -16.98 -15.28 -19.63
C ILE A 37 -16.76 -13.78 -19.90
N PRO A 38 -17.45 -12.88 -19.19
CA PRO A 38 -17.32 -11.45 -19.42
C PRO A 38 -15.95 -10.93 -18.97
N ALA A 39 -15.56 -9.77 -19.49
CA ALA A 39 -14.36 -9.09 -19.05
C ALA A 39 -14.52 -8.59 -17.60
N ILE A 40 -13.45 -8.71 -16.82
CA ILE A 40 -13.31 -8.11 -15.49
C ILE A 40 -12.65 -6.76 -15.68
N ARG A 41 -13.33 -5.68 -15.28
CA ARG A 41 -12.77 -4.33 -15.27
C ARG A 41 -12.02 -4.06 -13.97
N MET A 42 -10.76 -3.68 -14.09
CA MET A 42 -9.88 -3.31 -12.98
C MET A 42 -9.57 -1.83 -13.01
N SER A 43 -9.37 -1.23 -11.83
CA SER A 43 -8.98 0.17 -11.70
C SER A 43 -8.18 0.38 -10.42
N ASP A 44 -7.16 1.24 -10.47
CA ASP A 44 -6.54 1.77 -9.25
C ASP A 44 -7.56 2.58 -8.43
N GLY A 45 -7.39 2.82 -7.13
CA GLY A 45 -6.28 2.38 -6.31
C GLY A 45 -6.54 2.43 -4.80
N PRO A 46 -5.48 2.38 -3.97
CA PRO A 46 -5.57 2.14 -2.53
C PRO A 46 -6.34 3.19 -1.71
N HIS A 47 -6.43 4.43 -2.19
CA HIS A 47 -7.03 5.55 -1.47
C HIS A 47 -8.01 6.37 -2.32
N GLY A 48 -8.71 5.69 -3.23
CA GLY A 48 -9.70 6.26 -4.13
C GLY A 48 -9.49 5.77 -5.57
N LEU A 49 -10.50 5.97 -6.41
CA LEU A 49 -10.48 5.41 -7.76
C LEU A 49 -9.75 6.31 -8.75
N ARG A 50 -8.98 5.68 -9.63
CA ARG A 50 -8.36 6.28 -10.79
C ARG A 50 -8.91 5.60 -12.02
N TYR A 51 -10.05 6.11 -12.48
CA TYR A 51 -10.75 5.58 -13.62
C TYR A 51 -10.48 6.42 -14.88
N GLN A 52 -10.07 5.75 -15.95
CA GLN A 52 -9.89 6.35 -17.28
C GLN A 52 -11.08 5.94 -18.17
N ALA A 53 -11.86 6.92 -18.62
CA ALA A 53 -13.14 6.69 -19.32
C ALA A 53 -13.02 6.21 -20.76
N GLN A 54 -11.86 6.38 -21.41
CA GLN A 54 -11.65 5.98 -22.79
C GLN A 54 -10.38 5.14 -22.95
N ALA A 55 -10.39 4.26 -23.95
CA ALA A 55 -9.22 3.51 -24.39
C ALA A 55 -8.18 4.51 -24.91
N SER A 56 -7.09 4.71 -24.17
CA SER A 56 -5.97 5.48 -24.68
C SER A 56 -4.65 4.99 -24.15
N ASP A 57 -3.68 4.98 -25.07
CA ASP A 57 -2.34 5.54 -24.94
C ASP A 57 -1.85 5.71 -23.49
N HIS A 58 -0.78 4.99 -23.20
CA HIS A 58 -0.10 4.77 -21.93
C HIS A 58 0.40 6.06 -21.24
N LEU A 59 0.15 7.24 -21.82
CA LEU A 59 0.61 8.55 -21.38
C LEU A 59 -0.37 9.34 -20.50
N GLY A 60 -1.60 8.85 -20.25
CA GLY A 60 -2.54 9.51 -19.33
C GLY A 60 -3.10 10.84 -19.85
N ILE A 61 -3.28 10.95 -21.17
CA ILE A 61 -3.70 12.18 -21.87
C ILE A 61 -5.22 12.44 -21.76
N ASN A 62 -6.03 11.42 -21.41
CA ASN A 62 -7.48 11.57 -21.27
C ASN A 62 -7.93 11.92 -19.84
N GLU A 63 -8.98 12.74 -19.73
CA GLU A 63 -9.58 13.17 -18.47
C GLU A 63 -10.02 11.96 -17.62
N ALA A 64 -9.34 11.76 -16.49
CA ALA A 64 -9.75 10.76 -15.51
C ALA A 64 -11.08 11.20 -14.86
N VAL A 65 -12.00 10.26 -14.69
CA VAL A 65 -13.31 10.55 -14.11
C VAL A 65 -13.10 10.94 -12.64
N PRO A 66 -13.66 12.09 -12.18
CA PRO A 66 -13.45 12.55 -10.81
C PRO A 66 -13.90 11.54 -9.77
N ALA A 67 -13.07 11.26 -8.78
CA ALA A 67 -13.36 10.35 -7.67
C ALA A 67 -12.91 10.98 -6.34
N THR A 68 -13.41 10.49 -5.21
CA THR A 68 -12.97 11.01 -3.91
C THR A 68 -11.52 10.61 -3.65
N ALA A 69 -10.64 11.59 -3.42
CA ALA A 69 -9.30 11.36 -2.92
C ALA A 69 -9.31 11.24 -1.38
N PHE A 70 -9.28 10.01 -0.88
CA PHE A 70 -9.18 9.75 0.56
C PHE A 70 -7.75 9.95 1.07
N PRO A 71 -7.55 10.15 2.38
CA PRO A 71 -6.24 10.14 3.00
C PRO A 71 -5.44 8.91 2.59
N THR A 72 -4.16 9.11 2.26
CA THR A 72 -3.28 8.01 1.84
C THR A 72 -3.14 6.98 2.96
N ALA A 73 -2.68 5.77 2.63
CA ALA A 73 -2.52 4.71 3.64
C ALA A 73 -1.56 5.11 4.78
N SER A 74 -0.54 5.94 4.50
CA SER A 74 0.34 6.49 5.53
C SER A 74 -0.37 7.44 6.49
N ALA A 75 -1.31 8.24 6.00
CA ALA A 75 -2.13 9.12 6.83
C ALA A 75 -3.16 8.30 7.59
N SER A 76 -4.04 7.57 6.89
CA SER A 76 -5.12 6.79 7.50
C SER A 76 -4.65 5.73 8.50
N ALA A 77 -3.45 5.15 8.34
CA ALA A 77 -2.88 4.25 9.34
C ALA A 77 -2.63 4.91 10.70
N SER A 78 -2.39 6.23 10.71
CA SER A 78 -2.15 7.01 11.91
C SER A 78 -3.41 7.19 12.77
N SER A 79 -4.60 6.84 12.24
CA SER A 79 -5.82 6.75 13.05
C SER A 79 -5.87 5.54 13.97
N TRP A 80 -5.13 4.46 13.64
CA TRP A 80 -5.21 3.16 14.31
C TRP A 80 -6.65 2.62 14.43
N ASP A 81 -7.59 3.06 13.59
CA ASP A 81 -9.01 2.72 13.68
C ASP A 81 -9.50 1.92 12.46
N PRO A 82 -9.54 0.58 12.56
CA PRO A 82 -10.09 -0.28 11.51
C PRO A 82 -11.51 0.10 11.09
N ARG A 83 -12.32 0.71 11.96
CA ARG A 83 -13.70 1.11 11.61
C ARG A 83 -13.72 2.21 10.56
N LEU A 84 -12.73 3.12 10.59
CA LEU A 84 -12.57 4.13 9.55
C LEU A 84 -12.17 3.48 8.21
N LEU A 85 -11.32 2.46 8.24
CA LEU A 85 -10.91 1.75 7.02
C LEU A 85 -12.02 0.90 6.41
N VAL A 86 -12.92 0.33 7.22
CA VAL A 86 -14.16 -0.29 6.72
C VAL A 86 -15.00 0.75 5.96
N LYS A 87 -15.19 1.94 6.52
CA LYS A 87 -15.96 3.02 5.87
C LYS A 87 -15.29 3.49 4.58
N MET A 88 -13.97 3.68 4.61
CA MET A 88 -13.18 4.06 3.44
C MET A 88 -13.29 3.04 2.32
N GLY A 89 -13.08 1.74 2.62
CA GLY A 89 -13.24 0.67 1.64
C GLY A 89 -14.66 0.61 1.07
N ALA A 90 -15.68 0.75 1.93
CA ALA A 90 -17.07 0.78 1.51
C ALA A 90 -17.38 1.94 0.54
N ALA A 91 -16.88 3.14 0.83
CA ALA A 91 -17.07 4.30 -0.04
C ALA A 91 -16.38 4.12 -1.41
N ILE A 92 -15.14 3.62 -1.42
CA ILE A 92 -14.43 3.27 -2.67
C ILE A 92 -15.22 2.20 -3.45
N GLY A 93 -15.81 1.23 -2.77
CA GLY A 93 -16.63 0.19 -3.39
C GLY A 93 -17.92 0.72 -4.02
N GLU A 94 -18.55 1.73 -3.41
CA GLU A 94 -19.73 2.40 -3.99
C GLU A 94 -19.35 3.22 -5.23
N GLU A 95 -18.25 3.96 -5.20
CA GLU A 95 -17.75 4.68 -6.38
C GLU A 95 -17.35 3.71 -7.50
N ALA A 96 -16.77 2.55 -7.18
CA ALA A 96 -16.38 1.53 -8.15
C ALA A 96 -17.59 1.00 -8.90
N ARG A 97 -18.69 0.73 -8.17
CA ARG A 97 -19.95 0.32 -8.79
C ARG A 97 -20.55 1.40 -9.67
N SER A 98 -20.43 2.68 -9.29
CA SER A 98 -20.91 3.79 -10.12
C SER A 98 -20.19 3.87 -11.48
N MET A 99 -19.02 3.25 -11.60
CA MET A 99 -18.17 3.24 -12.80
C MET A 99 -18.00 1.84 -13.41
N ASN A 100 -18.80 0.86 -12.99
CA ASN A 100 -18.72 -0.53 -13.46
C ASN A 100 -17.31 -1.14 -13.33
N VAL A 101 -16.62 -0.85 -12.21
CA VAL A 101 -15.34 -1.48 -11.85
C VAL A 101 -15.63 -2.74 -11.03
N ASP A 102 -15.09 -3.87 -11.48
CA ASP A 102 -15.24 -5.17 -10.82
C ASP A 102 -14.24 -5.36 -9.68
N VAL A 103 -12.99 -4.96 -9.90
CA VAL A 103 -11.88 -5.14 -8.96
C VAL A 103 -11.10 -3.84 -8.78
N VAL A 104 -10.94 -3.41 -7.53
CA VAL A 104 -10.07 -2.28 -7.17
C VAL A 104 -8.69 -2.77 -6.82
N LEU A 105 -7.67 -2.16 -7.43
CA LEU A 105 -6.27 -2.51 -7.23
C LEU A 105 -5.74 -1.96 -5.89
N GLY A 106 -6.22 -2.52 -4.79
CA GLY A 106 -5.80 -2.19 -3.43
C GLY A 106 -6.37 -3.16 -2.38
N PRO A 107 -5.90 -3.05 -1.13
CA PRO A 107 -4.98 -2.04 -0.63
C PRO A 107 -3.51 -2.46 -0.80
N GLY A 108 -2.59 -1.49 -0.71
CA GLY A 108 -1.16 -1.72 -0.65
C GLY A 108 -0.70 -2.05 0.78
N VAL A 109 -0.03 -3.18 0.98
CA VAL A 109 0.36 -3.69 2.32
C VAL A 109 1.84 -4.02 2.45
N ASN A 110 2.68 -3.57 1.52
CA ASN A 110 4.11 -3.75 1.66
C ASN A 110 4.65 -3.03 2.91
N ILE A 111 5.53 -3.69 3.63
CA ILE A 111 6.17 -3.13 4.82
C ILE A 111 7.04 -1.94 4.43
N LYS A 112 6.90 -0.84 5.16
CA LYS A 112 7.75 0.36 5.08
C LYS A 112 9.15 0.08 5.64
N ARG A 113 9.89 -0.81 4.98
CA ARG A 113 11.23 -1.26 5.39
C ARG A 113 12.20 -0.09 5.61
N ASN A 114 12.10 0.93 4.76
CA ASN A 114 12.94 2.11 4.80
C ASN A 114 12.08 3.34 4.49
N PRO A 115 12.23 4.45 5.23
CA PRO A 115 11.44 5.67 4.99
C PRO A 115 11.65 6.26 3.59
N LEU A 116 12.76 5.95 2.92
CA LEU A 116 13.09 6.36 1.56
C LEU A 116 12.35 5.56 0.46
N GLY A 117 11.39 4.71 0.83
CA GLY A 117 10.51 4.04 -0.12
C GLY A 117 9.56 5.03 -0.81
N GLY A 118 9.68 5.16 -2.14
CA GLY A 118 8.88 6.13 -2.92
C GLY A 118 7.36 5.89 -2.91
N ARG A 119 6.92 4.69 -2.49
CA ARG A 119 5.50 4.31 -2.35
C ARG A 119 5.04 4.18 -0.90
N ASN A 120 5.85 4.64 0.07
CA ASN A 120 5.45 4.55 1.48
C ASN A 120 4.15 5.32 1.78
N PHE A 121 3.80 6.34 0.98
CA PHE A 121 2.55 7.08 1.17
C PHE A 121 1.30 6.17 1.00
N GLU A 122 1.37 5.15 0.13
CA GLU A 122 0.26 4.24 -0.17
C GLU A 122 0.34 2.89 0.56
N PHE A 123 1.29 2.74 1.49
CA PHE A 123 1.37 1.61 2.42
C PHE A 123 1.01 2.04 3.85
N PHE A 124 0.48 1.13 4.66
CA PHE A 124 0.00 1.46 6.00
C PHE A 124 1.14 1.71 7.00
N SER A 125 1.97 0.69 7.31
CA SER A 125 2.95 0.77 8.40
C SER A 125 4.25 0.02 8.10
N GLU A 126 5.26 0.25 8.95
CA GLU A 126 6.42 -0.64 9.09
C GLU A 126 6.11 -1.88 9.94
N ASP A 127 4.99 -1.87 10.67
CA ASP A 127 4.52 -2.98 11.50
C ASP A 127 3.50 -3.87 10.75
N PRO A 128 3.69 -5.20 10.74
CA PRO A 128 2.83 -6.12 10.00
C PRO A 128 1.45 -6.33 10.63
N LEU A 129 1.31 -6.19 11.95
CA LEU A 129 0.05 -6.40 12.64
C LEU A 129 -0.91 -5.23 12.38
N LEU A 130 -0.41 -4.00 12.52
CA LEU A 130 -1.15 -2.79 12.18
C LEU A 130 -1.53 -2.81 10.69
N THR A 131 -0.57 -3.13 9.81
CA THR A 131 -0.82 -3.21 8.37
C THR A 131 -1.89 -4.25 8.05
N GLY A 132 -1.79 -5.46 8.62
CA GLY A 132 -2.76 -6.54 8.39
C GLY A 132 -4.15 -6.22 8.92
N ALA A 133 -4.27 -5.61 10.10
CA ALA A 133 -5.55 -5.22 10.70
C ALA A 133 -6.28 -4.16 9.85
N LEU A 134 -5.57 -3.13 9.42
CA LEU A 134 -6.12 -2.05 8.59
C LEU A 134 -6.47 -2.53 7.19
N ALA A 135 -5.62 -3.37 6.57
CA ALA A 135 -5.89 -3.95 5.27
C ALA A 135 -7.13 -4.86 5.29
N THR A 136 -7.26 -5.71 6.32
CA THR A 136 -8.43 -6.58 6.51
C THR A 136 -9.72 -5.75 6.58
N ALA A 137 -9.70 -4.67 7.35
CA ALA A 137 -10.84 -3.76 7.46
C ALA A 137 -11.19 -3.08 6.13
N TRP A 138 -10.18 -2.57 5.42
CA TRP A 138 -10.37 -1.95 4.11
C TRP A 138 -10.98 -2.93 3.10
N ILE A 139 -10.46 -4.17 3.03
CA ILE A 139 -10.96 -5.21 2.11
C ILE A 139 -12.41 -5.57 2.46
N ASN A 140 -12.71 -5.78 3.75
CA ASN A 140 -14.07 -6.09 4.18
C ASN A 140 -15.05 -4.97 3.83
N GLY A 141 -14.63 -3.71 3.99
CA GLY A 141 -15.38 -2.54 3.57
C GLY A 141 -15.71 -2.57 2.08
N LEU A 142 -14.68 -2.70 1.23
CA LEU A 142 -14.83 -2.73 -0.23
C LEU A 142 -15.73 -3.89 -0.68
N GLN A 143 -15.41 -5.11 -0.23
CA GLN A 143 -16.12 -6.32 -0.66
C GLN A 143 -17.55 -6.39 -0.14
N SER A 144 -17.89 -5.66 0.94
CA SER A 144 -19.28 -5.52 1.40
C SER A 144 -20.19 -4.86 0.36
N LYS A 145 -19.62 -4.14 -0.61
CA LYS A 145 -20.35 -3.53 -1.72
C LYS A 145 -20.42 -4.44 -2.95
N GLY A 146 -19.79 -5.61 -2.93
CA GLY A 146 -19.76 -6.54 -4.06
C GLY A 146 -18.70 -6.23 -5.11
N VAL A 147 -17.69 -5.41 -4.76
CA VAL A 147 -16.51 -5.11 -5.59
C VAL A 147 -15.30 -5.86 -5.01
N GLY A 148 -14.49 -6.47 -5.87
CA GLY A 148 -13.32 -7.25 -5.45
C GLY A 148 -12.14 -6.38 -5.04
N ALA A 149 -11.41 -6.80 -4.01
CA ALA A 149 -10.12 -6.19 -3.65
C ALA A 149 -8.95 -6.94 -4.31
N SER A 150 -7.89 -6.21 -4.67
CA SER A 150 -6.60 -6.76 -5.10
C SER A 150 -5.49 -6.41 -4.12
N LEU A 151 -5.24 -7.31 -3.17
CA LEU A 151 -4.22 -7.14 -2.14
C LEU A 151 -2.82 -7.13 -2.77
N LYS A 152 -2.03 -6.07 -2.53
CA LYS A 152 -0.77 -5.84 -3.27
C LYS A 152 0.39 -5.29 -2.42
N HIS A 153 1.66 -5.46 -2.79
CA HIS A 153 2.21 -6.28 -3.89
C HIS A 153 2.93 -7.48 -3.29
N PHE A 154 2.51 -8.68 -3.66
CA PHE A 154 2.97 -9.92 -3.06
C PHE A 154 4.23 -10.46 -3.76
N ALA A 155 5.41 -10.50 -3.16
CA ALA A 155 5.85 -9.91 -1.90
C ALA A 155 7.28 -9.34 -2.04
N GLY A 156 7.79 -8.69 -0.98
CA GLY A 156 9.16 -8.17 -0.97
C GLY A 156 9.38 -6.88 -1.77
N ASN A 157 8.31 -6.21 -2.20
CA ASN A 157 8.37 -4.94 -2.92
C ASN A 157 8.45 -3.74 -1.98
N SER A 158 9.64 -3.48 -1.42
CA SER A 158 9.85 -2.39 -0.46
C SER A 158 10.71 -1.24 -1.00
N GLN A 159 11.01 -1.21 -2.31
CA GLN A 159 11.74 -0.11 -2.94
C GLN A 159 11.35 0.08 -4.41
N GLU A 160 11.42 1.33 -4.89
CA GLU A 160 11.14 1.64 -6.30
C GLU A 160 12.36 1.48 -7.20
N THR A 161 13.57 1.61 -6.63
CA THR A 161 14.81 1.52 -7.42
C THR A 161 14.93 0.13 -8.01
N ASP A 162 14.95 0.08 -9.34
CA ASP A 162 15.11 -1.14 -10.12
C ASP A 162 14.07 -2.22 -9.82
N ARG A 163 12.87 -1.86 -9.36
CA ARG A 163 11.84 -2.81 -8.91
C ARG A 163 11.48 -3.91 -9.92
N LEU A 164 11.69 -3.65 -11.22
CA LEU A 164 11.45 -4.60 -12.31
C LEU A 164 12.52 -5.70 -12.43
N ARG A 165 13.68 -5.53 -11.80
CA ARG A 165 14.85 -6.42 -11.95
C ARG A 165 15.59 -6.72 -10.64
N SER A 166 15.32 -5.97 -9.58
CA SER A 166 15.97 -6.12 -8.29
C SER A 166 15.63 -7.46 -7.65
N ASP A 167 16.59 -8.05 -6.94
CA ASP A 167 16.37 -9.25 -6.13
C ASP A 167 16.34 -8.92 -4.63
N SER A 168 15.18 -9.13 -4.02
CA SER A 168 14.98 -8.96 -2.58
C SER A 168 15.48 -10.21 -1.86
N LEU A 169 16.68 -10.13 -1.29
CA LEU A 169 17.27 -11.21 -0.49
C LEU A 169 16.75 -11.13 0.96
N ILE A 170 15.83 -12.04 1.31
CA ILE A 170 15.14 -12.05 2.59
C ILE A 170 15.19 -13.46 3.18
N ASP A 171 15.73 -13.60 4.40
CA ASP A 171 15.72 -14.89 5.09
C ASP A 171 14.29 -15.33 5.45
N ALA A 172 14.11 -16.64 5.65
CA ALA A 172 12.79 -17.22 5.86
C ALA A 172 12.05 -16.64 7.08
N THR A 173 12.76 -16.33 8.17
CA THR A 173 12.15 -15.78 9.39
C THR A 173 11.62 -14.38 9.11
N ALA A 174 12.46 -13.48 8.58
CA ALA A 174 12.03 -12.14 8.24
C ALA A 174 10.90 -12.15 7.19
N LEU A 175 11.00 -13.02 6.18
CA LEU A 175 9.97 -13.16 5.16
C LEU A 175 8.60 -13.49 5.78
N HIS A 176 8.54 -14.53 6.63
CA HIS A 176 7.29 -14.99 7.20
C HIS A 176 6.76 -14.12 8.34
N GLU A 177 7.63 -13.60 9.22
CA GLU A 177 7.21 -12.82 10.38
C GLU A 177 6.92 -11.34 10.06
N LEU A 178 7.53 -10.78 9.01
CA LEU A 178 7.41 -9.36 8.67
C LEU A 178 6.70 -9.15 7.32
N TYR A 179 7.28 -9.61 6.22
CA TYR A 179 6.82 -9.22 4.88
C TYR A 179 5.56 -9.94 4.43
N LEU A 180 5.32 -11.16 4.92
CA LEU A 180 4.16 -11.98 4.58
C LEU A 180 3.03 -11.87 5.60
N GLU A 181 3.32 -11.46 6.84
CA GLU A 181 2.33 -11.50 7.93
C GLU A 181 1.11 -10.61 7.66
N ALA A 182 1.30 -9.40 7.13
CA ALA A 182 0.19 -8.54 6.73
C ALA A 182 -0.69 -9.19 5.65
N PHE A 183 -0.08 -9.89 4.68
CA PHE A 183 -0.82 -10.63 3.65
C PHE A 183 -1.56 -11.82 4.24
N ARG A 184 -0.92 -12.58 5.14
CA ARG A 184 -1.55 -13.73 5.83
C ARG A 184 -2.80 -13.29 6.56
N LEU A 185 -2.72 -12.21 7.35
CA LEU A 185 -3.86 -11.66 8.09
C LEU A 185 -4.99 -11.26 7.13
N ALA A 186 -4.69 -10.46 6.11
CA ALA A 186 -5.69 -10.02 5.13
C ALA A 186 -6.34 -11.21 4.39
N VAL A 187 -5.55 -12.17 3.90
CA VAL A 187 -6.08 -13.35 3.19
C VAL A 187 -6.96 -14.21 4.10
N THR A 188 -6.48 -14.54 5.30
CA THR A 188 -7.19 -15.46 6.21
C THR A 188 -8.44 -14.83 6.84
N GLN A 189 -8.50 -13.50 6.96
CA GLN A 189 -9.59 -12.80 7.64
C GLN A 189 -10.56 -12.08 6.70
N SER A 190 -10.19 -11.81 5.45
CA SER A 190 -11.04 -11.04 4.51
C SER A 190 -11.19 -11.64 3.11
N GLN A 191 -10.38 -12.63 2.73
CA GLN A 191 -10.44 -13.32 1.42
C GLN A 191 -10.61 -12.33 0.25
N PRO A 192 -9.57 -11.52 -0.08
CA PRO A 192 -9.62 -10.64 -1.23
C PRO A 192 -9.92 -11.45 -2.51
N GLU A 193 -10.68 -10.89 -3.46
CA GLU A 193 -10.97 -11.56 -4.73
C GLU A 193 -9.70 -11.81 -5.56
N THR A 194 -8.71 -10.91 -5.44
CA THR A 194 -7.42 -11.07 -6.09
C THR A 194 -6.24 -10.74 -5.18
N VAL A 195 -5.08 -11.32 -5.50
CA VAL A 195 -3.78 -10.91 -4.95
C VAL A 195 -2.90 -10.52 -6.13
N MET A 196 -2.32 -9.32 -6.07
CA MET A 196 -1.38 -8.84 -7.08
C MET A 196 0.05 -9.18 -6.66
N ILE A 197 0.77 -9.89 -7.52
CA ILE A 197 2.20 -10.15 -7.31
C ILE A 197 3.04 -8.89 -7.46
N ALA A 198 4.23 -8.89 -6.90
CA ALA A 198 5.22 -7.83 -7.11
C ALA A 198 6.02 -8.01 -8.41
N TYR A 199 6.75 -6.97 -8.79
CA TYR A 199 7.68 -6.99 -9.91
C TYR A 199 9.01 -7.71 -9.61
N ASN A 200 9.55 -7.54 -8.41
CA ASN A 200 10.92 -7.92 -8.07
C ASN A 200 11.12 -9.44 -8.08
N LEU A 201 12.39 -9.85 -8.16
CA LEU A 201 12.77 -11.18 -7.70
C LEU A 201 12.73 -11.22 -6.16
N LEU A 202 12.43 -12.38 -5.62
CA LEU A 202 12.58 -12.69 -4.21
C LEU A 202 13.45 -13.94 -4.11
N ASN A 203 14.62 -13.81 -3.50
CA ASN A 203 15.62 -14.88 -3.40
C ASN A 203 15.88 -15.58 -4.76
N GLY A 204 16.06 -14.80 -5.81
CA GLY A 204 16.43 -15.26 -7.15
C GLY A 204 15.28 -15.68 -8.07
N THR A 205 14.01 -15.61 -7.62
CA THR A 205 12.84 -15.98 -8.43
C THR A 205 11.89 -14.80 -8.58
N TYR A 206 11.50 -14.46 -9.82
CA TYR A 206 10.45 -13.46 -10.04
C TYR A 206 9.15 -13.88 -9.37
N MET A 207 8.44 -12.92 -8.76
CA MET A 207 7.19 -13.24 -8.05
C MET A 207 6.11 -13.86 -8.96
N SER A 208 6.15 -13.60 -10.26
CA SER A 208 5.26 -14.26 -11.25
C SER A 208 5.47 -15.76 -11.36
N ASP A 209 6.68 -16.23 -11.08
CA ASP A 209 7.10 -17.63 -11.23
C ASP A 209 7.34 -18.32 -9.88
N HIS A 210 6.96 -17.68 -8.76
CA HIS A 210 7.35 -18.11 -7.41
C HIS A 210 6.42 -19.19 -6.80
N GLU A 211 6.55 -20.43 -7.27
CA GLU A 211 5.67 -21.56 -6.90
C GLU A 211 5.45 -21.75 -5.39
N TYR A 212 6.53 -21.72 -4.59
CA TYR A 212 6.44 -21.89 -3.13
C TYR A 212 5.49 -20.84 -2.50
N LEU A 213 5.60 -19.58 -2.89
CA LEU A 213 4.77 -18.54 -2.29
C LEU A 213 3.34 -18.58 -2.82
N LEU A 214 3.15 -18.80 -4.11
CA LEU A 214 1.83 -18.73 -4.72
C LEU A 214 0.98 -19.98 -4.46
N ASN A 215 1.56 -21.17 -4.48
CA ASN A 215 0.84 -22.42 -4.23
C ASN A 215 0.98 -22.90 -2.79
N THR A 216 2.20 -23.03 -2.26
CA THR A 216 2.40 -23.62 -0.93
C THR A 216 1.93 -22.68 0.17
N VAL A 217 2.39 -21.43 0.16
CA VAL A 217 2.06 -20.46 1.22
C VAL A 217 0.66 -19.88 1.01
N LEU A 218 0.45 -19.15 -0.08
CA LEU A 218 -0.78 -18.39 -0.30
C LEU A 218 -2.03 -19.29 -0.40
N ARG A 219 -1.97 -20.37 -1.20
CA ARG A 219 -3.12 -21.27 -1.38
C ARG A 219 -3.15 -22.41 -0.37
N GLY A 220 -2.03 -23.08 -0.14
CA GLY A 220 -1.94 -24.24 0.73
C GLY A 220 -2.07 -23.89 2.21
N GLN A 221 -1.22 -22.99 2.71
CA GLN A 221 -1.19 -22.64 4.14
C GLN A 221 -2.28 -21.63 4.52
N TRP A 222 -2.54 -20.62 3.69
CA TRP A 222 -3.48 -19.54 4.02
C TRP A 222 -4.88 -19.74 3.45
N GLY A 223 -5.07 -20.71 2.56
CA GLY A 223 -6.38 -21.02 1.99
C GLY A 223 -6.94 -19.92 1.08
N PHE A 224 -6.09 -19.21 0.33
CA PHE A 224 -6.53 -18.21 -0.64
C PHE A 224 -7.36 -18.81 -1.77
N LYS A 225 -8.57 -18.29 -1.98
CA LYS A 225 -9.54 -18.81 -2.96
C LYS A 225 -9.69 -17.97 -4.24
N GLY A 226 -9.04 -16.81 -4.30
CA GLY A 226 -9.15 -15.88 -5.44
C GLY A 226 -8.14 -16.14 -6.55
N ALA A 227 -8.09 -15.21 -7.51
CA ALA A 227 -7.12 -15.21 -8.60
C ALA A 227 -5.83 -14.46 -8.24
N VAL A 228 -4.67 -14.96 -8.68
CA VAL A 228 -3.43 -14.19 -8.65
C VAL A 228 -3.28 -13.42 -9.95
N VAL A 229 -3.07 -12.11 -9.86
CA VAL A 229 -2.93 -11.20 -11.01
C VAL A 229 -1.51 -10.63 -11.02
N SER A 230 -0.90 -10.47 -12.19
CA SER A 230 0.39 -9.79 -12.29
C SER A 230 0.29 -8.31 -11.93
N ASP A 231 1.35 -7.73 -11.36
CA ASP A 231 1.53 -6.28 -11.53
C ASP A 231 1.69 -5.98 -13.03
N TRP A 232 1.52 -4.73 -13.43
CA TRP A 232 1.41 -4.34 -14.83
C TRP A 232 2.73 -4.56 -15.57
N GLY A 233 2.81 -5.65 -16.34
CA GLY A 233 4.03 -6.07 -17.05
C GLY A 233 5.02 -6.90 -16.21
N ALA A 234 4.60 -7.45 -15.06
CA ALA A 234 5.45 -8.29 -14.20
C ALA A 234 5.57 -9.76 -14.65
N LEU A 235 4.87 -10.15 -15.72
CA LEU A 235 4.95 -11.50 -16.28
C LEU A 235 6.08 -11.58 -17.29
N ASN A 236 7.00 -12.53 -17.07
CA ASN A 236 8.15 -12.76 -17.96
C ASN A 236 8.00 -14.04 -18.81
N ASP A 237 7.29 -15.04 -18.30
CA ASP A 237 7.11 -16.35 -18.94
C ASP A 237 5.77 -16.96 -18.53
N LYS A 238 4.80 -17.00 -19.46
CA LYS A 238 3.44 -17.48 -19.17
C LYS A 238 3.39 -18.95 -18.73
N VAL A 239 4.28 -19.79 -19.24
CA VAL A 239 4.30 -21.21 -18.89
C VAL A 239 4.72 -21.37 -17.44
N LYS A 240 5.83 -20.73 -17.05
CA LYS A 240 6.29 -20.73 -15.65
C LYS A 240 5.29 -20.09 -14.72
N SER A 241 4.73 -18.94 -15.11
CA SER A 241 3.81 -18.19 -14.28
C SER A 241 2.52 -18.95 -13.98
N LEU A 242 1.90 -19.57 -15.00
CA LEU A 242 0.69 -20.39 -14.81
C LEU A 242 0.97 -21.62 -13.93
N ASN A 243 2.10 -22.30 -14.17
CA ASN A 243 2.52 -23.44 -13.34
C ASN A 243 2.73 -23.01 -11.88
N ALA A 244 3.42 -21.89 -11.67
CA ALA A 244 3.73 -21.34 -10.35
C ALA A 244 2.50 -20.86 -9.59
N GLY A 245 1.45 -20.39 -10.24
CA GLY A 245 0.22 -19.97 -9.58
C GLY A 245 -0.32 -18.60 -9.95
N THR A 246 0.34 -17.86 -10.84
CA THR A 246 -0.16 -16.61 -11.40
C THR A 246 -1.23 -16.94 -12.42
N ASP A 247 -2.44 -16.43 -12.23
CA ASP A 247 -3.60 -16.83 -13.02
C ASP A 247 -3.87 -15.87 -14.19
N LEU A 248 -3.67 -14.56 -14.00
CA LEU A 248 -3.98 -13.52 -14.98
C LEU A 248 -2.81 -12.55 -15.20
N GLU A 249 -2.38 -12.45 -16.45
CA GLU A 249 -1.44 -11.43 -16.95
C GLU A 249 -2.16 -10.09 -17.15
N MET A 250 -1.62 -9.02 -16.57
CA MET A 250 -2.03 -7.64 -16.81
C MET A 250 -0.81 -6.74 -17.05
N PRO A 251 -0.94 -5.67 -17.87
CA PRO A 251 -2.03 -5.45 -18.83
C PRO A 251 -1.91 -6.43 -20.00
N SER A 252 -2.65 -6.22 -21.09
CA SER A 252 -2.39 -6.95 -22.33
C SER A 252 -0.94 -6.76 -22.83
N SER A 253 -0.27 -7.87 -23.15
CA SER A 253 0.98 -7.88 -23.91
C SER A 253 0.75 -8.03 -25.42
N GLY A 254 -0.49 -7.88 -25.89
CA GLY A 254 -0.87 -8.23 -27.26
C GLY A 254 -0.76 -9.73 -27.52
N HIS A 255 -1.03 -10.55 -26.50
CA HIS A 255 -0.97 -12.02 -26.53
C HIS A 255 0.42 -12.59 -26.86
N LEU A 256 1.49 -11.86 -26.52
CA LEU A 256 2.88 -12.23 -26.83
C LEU A 256 3.22 -13.66 -26.38
N PHE A 257 2.72 -14.08 -25.23
CA PHE A 257 3.05 -15.36 -24.61
C PHE A 257 2.08 -16.51 -24.90
N ASP A 258 0.97 -16.25 -25.60
CA ASP A 258 -0.12 -17.23 -25.75
C ASP A 258 0.27 -18.39 -26.68
N LYS A 259 0.97 -18.09 -27.78
CA LYS A 259 1.43 -19.11 -28.73
C LYS A 259 2.45 -20.07 -28.11
N PRO A 260 3.50 -19.60 -27.40
CA PRO A 260 4.38 -20.48 -26.63
C PRO A 260 3.63 -21.31 -25.58
N ALA A 261 2.69 -20.72 -24.84
CA ALA A 261 1.89 -21.43 -23.84
C ALA A 261 1.04 -22.56 -24.46
N LEU A 262 0.44 -22.31 -25.63
CA LEU A 262 -0.32 -23.33 -26.37
C LEU A 262 0.56 -24.50 -26.82
N ALA A 263 1.78 -24.21 -27.27
CA ALA A 263 2.73 -25.26 -27.63
C ALA A 263 3.17 -26.07 -26.40
N ALA A 264 3.47 -25.38 -25.29
CA ALA A 264 3.86 -26.00 -24.02
C ALA A 264 2.74 -26.87 -23.40
N LEU A 265 1.46 -26.50 -23.60
CA LEU A 265 0.32 -27.29 -23.15
C LEU A 265 0.24 -28.63 -23.90
N LYS A 266 0.54 -28.63 -25.20
CA LYS A 266 0.54 -29.86 -26.03
C LYS A 266 1.67 -30.81 -25.65
N THR A 267 2.82 -30.28 -25.21
CA THR A 267 3.98 -31.08 -24.80
C THR A 267 3.97 -31.44 -23.30
N GLY A 268 3.01 -30.92 -22.53
CA GLY A 268 2.91 -31.13 -21.08
C GLY A 268 3.85 -30.26 -20.24
N GLN A 269 4.59 -29.33 -20.85
CA GLN A 269 5.42 -28.34 -20.13
C GLN A 269 4.55 -27.33 -19.37
N LEU A 270 3.40 -26.95 -19.93
CA LEU A 270 2.34 -26.27 -19.19
C LEU A 270 1.36 -27.34 -18.66
N ASP A 271 1.24 -27.41 -17.34
CA ASP A 271 0.32 -28.35 -16.71
C ASP A 271 -1.14 -27.90 -16.92
N ARG A 272 -1.93 -28.79 -17.51
CA ARG A 272 -3.36 -28.57 -17.79
C ARG A 272 -4.16 -28.28 -16.52
N ALA A 273 -3.82 -28.89 -15.39
CA ALA A 273 -4.49 -28.62 -14.12
C ALA A 273 -4.24 -27.19 -13.64
N ARG A 274 -3.04 -26.64 -13.92
CA ARG A 274 -2.66 -25.27 -13.55
C ARG A 274 -3.39 -24.24 -14.39
N LEU A 275 -3.48 -24.48 -15.71
CA LEU A 275 -4.35 -23.68 -16.59
C LEU A 275 -5.82 -23.77 -16.16
N THR A 276 -6.28 -24.98 -15.79
CA THR A 276 -7.67 -25.19 -15.33
C THR A 276 -8.00 -24.37 -14.09
N ARG A 277 -7.11 -24.35 -13.10
CA ARG A 277 -7.24 -23.50 -11.91
C ARG A 277 -7.32 -22.02 -12.28
N ALA A 278 -6.40 -21.55 -13.14
CA ALA A 278 -6.35 -20.14 -13.53
C ALA A 278 -7.66 -19.69 -14.18
N VAL A 279 -8.13 -20.44 -15.17
CA VAL A 279 -9.40 -20.16 -15.86
C VAL A 279 -10.58 -20.22 -14.89
N ALA A 280 -10.63 -21.19 -13.98
CA ALA A 280 -11.71 -21.31 -13.00
C ALA A 280 -11.74 -20.11 -12.04
N ASN A 281 -10.59 -19.64 -11.57
CA ASN A 281 -10.49 -18.46 -10.70
C ASN A 281 -10.95 -17.18 -11.41
N ILE A 282 -10.50 -16.97 -12.65
CA ILE A 282 -10.88 -15.81 -13.46
C ILE A 282 -12.38 -15.83 -13.74
N ALA A 283 -12.91 -16.96 -14.18
CA ALA A 283 -14.33 -17.09 -14.48
C ALA A 283 -15.20 -16.92 -13.22
N ALA A 284 -14.74 -17.36 -12.04
CA ALA A 284 -15.46 -17.14 -10.79
C ALA A 284 -15.59 -15.66 -10.40
N ILE A 285 -14.59 -14.83 -10.74
CA ILE A 285 -14.64 -13.37 -10.54
C ILE A 285 -15.56 -12.73 -11.59
N ALA A 286 -15.39 -13.11 -12.86
CA ALA A 286 -16.15 -12.58 -13.98
C ALA A 286 -17.67 -12.87 -13.87
N ASP A 287 -18.04 -14.07 -13.41
CA ASP A 287 -19.45 -14.46 -13.26
C ASP A 287 -20.09 -13.95 -11.96
N ARG A 288 -19.31 -13.31 -11.08
CA ARG A 288 -19.84 -12.82 -9.81
C ARG A 288 -20.91 -11.77 -10.11
N LYS A 289 -22.15 -12.03 -9.66
CA LYS A 289 -23.23 -11.06 -9.75
C LYS A 289 -22.94 -9.88 -8.84
N ARG A 290 -22.53 -8.76 -9.42
CA ARG A 290 -22.29 -7.50 -8.70
C ARG A 290 -23.57 -6.65 -8.70
N PRO A 291 -23.94 -6.02 -7.57
CA PRO A 291 -25.12 -5.17 -7.54
C PRO A 291 -24.96 -3.95 -8.47
N ALA A 292 -25.96 -3.62 -9.29
CA ALA A 292 -25.92 -2.44 -10.17
C ALA A 292 -26.07 -1.13 -9.37
N PHE A 293 -25.30 -0.10 -9.71
CA PHE A 293 -25.46 1.22 -9.09
C PHE A 293 -26.72 1.91 -9.63
N THR A 294 -27.54 2.47 -8.73
CA THR A 294 -28.83 3.11 -9.07
C THR A 294 -28.99 4.50 -8.43
N GLY A 295 -27.91 5.05 -7.88
CA GLY A 295 -27.92 6.32 -7.14
C GLY A 295 -27.51 7.52 -7.99
N ASP A 296 -27.45 8.68 -7.34
CA ASP A 296 -26.83 9.88 -7.89
C ASP A 296 -25.35 9.90 -7.50
N ARG A 297 -24.48 9.98 -8.51
CA ARG A 297 -23.03 9.95 -8.34
C ARG A 297 -22.50 11.26 -7.73
N ASP A 298 -23.13 12.39 -7.99
CA ASP A 298 -22.67 13.67 -7.44
C ASP A 298 -22.97 13.75 -5.93
N ALA A 299 -24.18 13.34 -5.54
CA ALA A 299 -24.55 13.17 -4.12
C ALA A 299 -23.64 12.16 -3.40
N LEU A 300 -23.28 11.06 -4.06
CA LEU A 300 -22.34 10.07 -3.53
C LEU A 300 -20.98 10.71 -3.23
N LEU A 301 -20.38 11.39 -4.22
CA LEU A 301 -19.08 12.05 -4.07
C LEU A 301 -19.09 13.10 -2.96
N GLN A 302 -20.14 13.91 -2.84
CA GLN A 302 -20.27 14.88 -1.75
C GLN A 302 -20.24 14.21 -0.36
N SER A 303 -20.97 13.11 -0.20
CA SER A 303 -20.96 12.36 1.08
C SER A 303 -19.60 11.76 1.40
N HIS A 304 -18.86 11.33 0.37
CA HIS A 304 -17.54 10.75 0.51
C HIS A 304 -16.45 11.79 0.81
N VAL A 305 -16.58 13.02 0.31
CA VAL A 305 -15.70 14.13 0.70
C VAL A 305 -15.79 14.39 2.21
N ALA A 306 -17.00 14.41 2.79
CA ALA A 306 -17.18 14.55 4.23
C ALA A 306 -16.56 13.37 5.01
N LEU A 307 -16.65 12.15 4.48
CA LEU A 307 -15.98 10.99 5.07
C LEU A 307 -14.45 11.11 4.99
N ALA A 308 -13.89 11.56 3.86
CA ALA A 308 -12.47 11.76 3.68
C ALA A 308 -11.92 12.78 4.69
N GLN A 309 -12.65 13.90 4.90
CA GLN A 309 -12.34 14.86 5.95
C GLN A 309 -12.34 14.21 7.34
N ASN A 310 -13.39 13.48 7.70
CA ASN A 310 -13.46 12.81 9.01
C ASN A 310 -12.31 11.78 9.21
N ILE A 311 -11.91 11.07 8.15
CA ILE A 311 -10.74 10.16 8.25
C ILE A 311 -9.47 10.97 8.50
N GLU A 312 -9.25 12.08 7.79
CA GLU A 312 -8.06 12.92 7.96
C GLU A 312 -7.99 13.55 9.36
N GLU A 313 -9.11 14.07 9.87
CA GLU A 313 -9.21 14.64 11.23
C GLU A 313 -8.84 13.62 12.32
N ASN A 314 -9.14 12.34 12.11
CA ASN A 314 -8.78 11.25 13.01
C ASN A 314 -7.41 10.63 12.70
N SER A 315 -6.71 11.11 11.67
CA SER A 315 -5.41 10.61 11.23
C SER A 315 -4.25 11.58 11.50
N ALA A 316 -4.55 12.85 11.77
CA ALA A 316 -3.55 13.85 12.11
C ALA A 316 -2.80 13.50 13.41
N VAL A 317 -1.46 13.49 13.35
CA VAL A 317 -0.61 13.18 14.51
C VAL A 317 -0.02 14.46 15.11
N LEU A 318 -0.42 14.76 16.35
CA LEU A 318 0.17 15.87 17.11
C LEU A 318 1.54 15.45 17.67
N MET A 319 2.62 15.83 16.97
CA MET A 319 3.99 15.45 17.33
C MET A 319 4.54 16.23 18.54
N LYS A 320 4.12 17.49 18.71
CA LYS A 320 4.57 18.37 19.79
C LYS A 320 3.49 19.39 20.12
N ASN A 321 3.23 19.63 21.41
CA ASN A 321 2.40 20.73 21.88
C ASN A 321 2.88 21.18 23.26
N ASP A 322 3.14 22.47 23.43
CA ASP A 322 3.56 23.12 24.67
C ASP A 322 2.47 24.05 25.24
N GLY A 323 1.22 23.85 24.81
CA GLY A 323 0.07 24.70 25.13
C GLY A 323 -0.30 25.67 24.01
N THR A 324 0.48 25.70 22.92
CA THR A 324 0.20 26.52 21.73
C THR A 324 -1.09 26.10 21.01
N LEU A 325 -1.40 24.80 20.96
CA LEU A 325 -2.62 24.27 20.35
C LEU A 325 -3.65 23.85 21.41
N PRO A 326 -4.97 24.08 21.19
CA PRO A 326 -5.57 24.71 20.00
C PRO A 326 -5.33 26.24 19.95
N LEU A 327 -5.35 26.79 18.74
CA LEU A 327 -5.22 28.24 18.53
C LEU A 327 -6.34 28.99 19.24
N GLN A 328 -6.01 30.10 19.90
CA GLN A 328 -7.02 30.91 20.57
C GLN A 328 -7.73 31.83 19.56
N PRO A 329 -9.07 31.99 19.68
CA PRO A 329 -9.81 32.93 18.84
C PRO A 329 -9.31 34.38 18.97
N GLY A 330 -9.42 35.16 17.89
CA GLY A 330 -9.15 36.60 17.90
C GLY A 330 -7.68 37.03 17.92
N ARG A 331 -6.73 36.08 17.98
CA ARG A 331 -5.29 36.37 17.89
C ARG A 331 -4.88 36.63 16.44
N LYS A 332 -3.93 37.54 16.25
CA LYS A 332 -3.38 37.84 14.92
C LYS A 332 -2.57 36.65 14.42
N LEU A 333 -3.01 36.05 13.32
CA LEU A 333 -2.39 34.87 12.74
C LEU A 333 -1.54 35.23 11.51
N ALA A 334 -0.35 34.64 11.41
CA ALA A 334 0.41 34.57 10.15
C ALA A 334 0.47 33.12 9.66
N VAL A 335 0.25 32.92 8.35
CA VAL A 335 0.44 31.64 7.68
C VAL A 335 1.61 31.75 6.71
N ILE A 336 2.61 30.89 6.89
CA ILE A 336 3.85 30.91 6.11
C ILE A 336 4.05 29.54 5.45
N GLY A 337 4.24 29.53 4.14
CA GLY A 337 4.61 28.32 3.40
C GLY A 337 3.80 28.14 2.13
N ALA A 338 4.46 27.90 1.00
CA ALA A 338 3.80 27.74 -0.30
C ALA A 338 2.79 26.58 -0.32
N LEU A 339 3.01 25.56 0.51
CA LEU A 339 2.09 24.42 0.66
C LEU A 339 0.79 24.79 1.38
N ALA A 340 0.71 25.95 2.04
CA ALA A 340 -0.55 26.41 2.62
C ALA A 340 -1.58 26.70 1.52
N ASP A 341 -1.12 27.26 0.40
CA ASP A 341 -1.90 27.54 -0.80
C ASP A 341 -1.94 26.33 -1.75
N GLN A 342 -0.77 25.77 -2.04
CA GLN A 342 -0.58 24.59 -2.89
C GLN A 342 -0.56 23.31 -2.04
N THR A 343 -1.65 23.05 -1.31
CA THR A 343 -1.73 21.93 -0.37
C THR A 343 -1.61 20.59 -1.08
N ARG A 344 -0.66 19.77 -0.60
CA ARG A 344 -0.50 18.39 -1.09
C ARG A 344 -1.41 17.46 -0.31
N ILE A 345 -2.30 16.80 -1.03
CA ILE A 345 -3.31 15.88 -0.47
C ILE A 345 -3.01 14.40 -0.79
N GLN A 346 -2.07 14.12 -1.70
CA GLN A 346 -1.77 12.78 -2.18
C GLN A 346 -0.35 12.65 -2.76
N GLY A 347 0.05 11.40 -3.01
CA GLY A 347 1.26 11.06 -3.77
C GLY A 347 1.05 11.18 -5.29
N ALA A 348 2.04 10.71 -6.06
CA ALA A 348 2.01 10.69 -7.53
C ALA A 348 1.97 9.24 -8.07
N GLY A 349 1.98 9.08 -9.39
CA GLY A 349 2.05 7.77 -10.06
C GLY A 349 0.68 7.10 -10.22
N SER A 350 0.66 5.76 -10.16
CA SER A 350 -0.55 4.96 -10.40
C SER A 350 -1.71 5.28 -9.45
N SER A 351 -1.39 5.82 -8.27
CA SER A 351 -2.36 6.15 -7.21
C SER A 351 -2.85 7.60 -7.27
N HIS A 352 -2.51 8.36 -8.32
CA HIS A 352 -2.98 9.74 -8.48
C HIS A 352 -4.47 9.80 -8.86
N ILE A 353 -5.25 10.54 -8.10
CA ILE A 353 -6.71 10.68 -8.25
C ILE A 353 -7.04 12.11 -8.69
N THR A 354 -7.83 12.22 -9.77
CA THR A 354 -8.51 13.47 -10.11
C THR A 354 -9.69 13.65 -9.16
N THR A 355 -9.62 14.65 -8.29
CA THR A 355 -10.66 14.92 -7.28
C THR A 355 -11.61 16.02 -7.76
N PRO A 356 -12.93 15.93 -7.50
CA PRO A 356 -13.87 17.01 -7.80
C PRO A 356 -13.63 18.25 -6.92
N GLN A 357 -12.99 18.08 -5.76
CA GLN A 357 -12.74 19.15 -4.81
C GLN A 357 -11.39 18.95 -4.10
N SER A 358 -10.62 20.03 -3.98
CA SER A 358 -9.44 20.11 -3.12
C SER A 358 -9.50 21.41 -2.33
N ILE A 359 -9.33 21.32 -1.00
CA ILE A 359 -9.39 22.47 -0.09
C ILE A 359 -7.96 22.74 0.38
N SER A 360 -7.45 23.94 0.11
CA SER A 360 -6.15 24.36 0.62
C SER A 360 -6.21 24.65 2.12
N ILE A 361 -5.07 24.60 2.81
CA ILE A 361 -4.99 24.99 4.23
C ILE A 361 -5.47 26.43 4.42
N LEU A 362 -5.15 27.35 3.50
CA LEU A 362 -5.66 28.73 3.55
C LEU A 362 -7.19 28.78 3.45
N ALA A 363 -7.78 28.01 2.53
CA ALA A 363 -9.23 27.94 2.38
C ALA A 363 -9.90 27.34 3.63
N GLY A 364 -9.31 26.29 4.21
CA GLY A 364 -9.77 25.68 5.46
C GLY A 364 -9.73 26.63 6.65
N LEU A 365 -8.61 27.35 6.85
CA LEU A 365 -8.49 28.36 7.91
C LEU A 365 -9.52 29.49 7.75
N LYS A 366 -9.74 29.95 6.51
CA LYS A 366 -10.75 30.97 6.21
C LYS A 366 -12.17 30.46 6.50
N ALA A 367 -12.48 29.22 6.13
CA ALA A 367 -13.77 28.58 6.43
C ALA A 367 -14.00 28.40 7.94
N ALA A 368 -12.93 28.17 8.71
CA ALA A 368 -12.95 28.13 10.17
C ALA A 368 -13.05 29.51 10.85
N GLY A 369 -13.09 30.61 10.07
CA GLY A 369 -13.25 31.98 10.59
C GLY A 369 -11.96 32.65 11.05
N HIS A 370 -10.79 32.12 10.68
CA HIS A 370 -9.51 32.77 10.98
C HIS A 370 -9.18 33.84 9.94
N GLU A 371 -8.86 35.05 10.41
CA GLU A 371 -8.18 36.07 9.63
C GLU A 371 -6.67 35.94 9.78
N PHE A 372 -5.93 35.97 8.66
CA PHE A 372 -4.48 35.78 8.68
C PHE A 372 -3.77 36.59 7.61
N ALA A 373 -2.50 36.92 7.87
CA ALA A 373 -1.56 37.36 6.84
C ALA A 373 -0.86 36.14 6.23
N TYR A 374 -0.84 36.02 4.90
CA TYR A 374 -0.19 34.92 4.20
C TYR A 374 1.05 35.38 3.42
N VAL A 375 2.12 34.59 3.49
CA VAL A 375 3.28 34.68 2.59
C VAL A 375 3.82 33.28 2.26
N ALA A 376 4.25 33.06 1.02
CA ALA A 376 4.73 31.75 0.57
C ALA A 376 6.00 31.29 1.30
N GLY A 377 6.93 32.18 1.62
CA GLY A 377 8.16 31.88 2.37
C GLY A 377 9.22 31.03 1.65
N TYR A 378 8.84 30.18 0.70
CA TYR A 378 9.72 29.36 -0.14
C TYR A 378 9.02 28.97 -1.46
N THR A 379 9.79 28.45 -2.43
CA THR A 379 9.30 27.86 -3.68
C THR A 379 9.38 26.33 -3.64
N LEU A 380 8.54 25.65 -4.43
CA LEU A 380 8.50 24.17 -4.46
C LEU A 380 9.60 23.51 -5.32
N ASP A 381 10.46 24.31 -5.95
CA ASP A 381 11.62 23.84 -6.73
C ASP A 381 12.85 23.52 -5.84
N GLY A 382 12.75 23.81 -4.54
CA GLY A 382 13.79 23.53 -3.54
C GLY A 382 14.94 24.53 -3.54
N GLN A 383 14.83 25.66 -4.25
CA GLN A 383 15.81 26.75 -4.18
C GLN A 383 15.44 27.73 -3.06
N ALA A 384 16.44 28.16 -2.29
CA ALA A 384 16.24 29.16 -1.26
C ALA A 384 16.15 30.56 -1.89
N ASP A 385 15.10 31.30 -1.57
CA ASP A 385 14.94 32.70 -1.97
C ASP A 385 15.05 33.62 -0.73
N PRO A 386 16.15 34.39 -0.59
CA PRO A 386 16.35 35.30 0.53
C PRO A 386 15.26 36.37 0.68
N ALA A 387 14.62 36.79 -0.42
CA ALA A 387 13.54 37.78 -0.38
C ALA A 387 12.27 37.18 0.23
N LEU A 388 11.92 35.94 -0.14
CA LEU A 388 10.79 35.22 0.46
C LEU A 388 11.02 34.94 1.95
N VAL A 389 12.24 34.56 2.34
CA VAL A 389 12.61 34.37 3.76
C VAL A 389 12.47 35.69 4.53
N LYS A 390 12.97 36.81 3.98
CA LYS A 390 12.84 38.13 4.61
C LYS A 390 11.37 38.53 4.78
N ALA A 391 10.52 38.28 3.78
CA ALA A 391 9.09 38.54 3.85
C ALA A 391 8.38 37.66 4.90
N ALA A 392 8.74 36.38 5.00
CA ALA A 392 8.26 35.45 6.03
C ALA A 392 8.56 35.96 7.44
N VAL A 393 9.82 36.33 7.72
CA VAL A 393 10.23 36.86 9.02
C VAL A 393 9.53 38.18 9.35
N ALA A 394 9.40 39.08 8.36
CA ALA A 394 8.71 40.36 8.56
C ALA A 394 7.21 40.19 8.87
N THR A 395 6.58 39.17 8.28
CA THR A 395 5.16 38.83 8.51
C THR A 395 4.97 38.20 9.88
N ALA A 396 5.82 37.22 10.24
CA ALA A 396 5.80 36.57 11.55
C ALA A 396 5.93 37.56 12.72
N LYS A 397 6.80 38.58 12.60
CA LYS A 397 7.00 39.61 13.64
C LYS A 397 5.76 40.48 13.93
N LYS A 398 4.75 40.47 13.05
CA LYS A 398 3.52 41.26 13.19
C LYS A 398 2.34 40.41 13.69
N ALA A 399 2.55 39.10 13.85
CA ALA A 399 1.53 38.15 14.30
C ALA A 399 1.79 37.73 15.75
N GLU A 400 0.74 37.27 16.39
CA GLU A 400 0.79 36.69 17.73
C GLU A 400 1.00 35.17 17.66
N ASP A 401 0.38 34.51 16.66
CA ASP A 401 0.57 33.11 16.35
C ASP A 401 1.05 32.94 14.90
N VAL A 402 1.88 31.93 14.65
CA VAL A 402 2.43 31.64 13.32
C VAL A 402 2.23 30.17 12.99
N ILE A 403 1.49 29.91 11.90
CA ILE A 403 1.43 28.58 11.28
C ILE A 403 2.49 28.54 10.18
N VAL A 404 3.47 27.65 10.32
CA VAL A 404 4.42 27.35 9.25
C VAL A 404 4.03 26.02 8.62
N VAL A 405 3.60 26.05 7.37
CA VAL A 405 3.27 24.85 6.60
C VAL A 405 4.53 24.39 5.89
N LEU A 406 5.01 23.20 6.25
CA LEU A 406 6.17 22.55 5.66
C LEU A 406 5.78 21.17 5.14
N GLY A 407 6.54 20.68 4.18
CA GLY A 407 6.30 19.39 3.57
C GLY A 407 7.19 19.18 2.35
N LEU A 408 6.91 18.11 1.64
CA LEU A 408 7.76 17.65 0.54
C LEU A 408 7.05 17.98 -0.78
N PRO A 409 7.72 18.54 -1.79
CA PRO A 409 7.09 18.80 -3.09
C PRO A 409 6.82 17.48 -3.83
N ALA A 410 5.95 17.50 -4.85
CA ALA A 410 5.62 16.30 -5.63
C ALA A 410 6.86 15.65 -6.28
N THR A 411 7.85 16.45 -6.67
CA THR A 411 9.11 15.97 -7.25
C THR A 411 9.98 15.18 -6.26
N ALA A 412 9.70 15.26 -4.96
CA ALA A 412 10.39 14.49 -3.93
C ALA A 412 9.74 13.12 -3.65
N GLU A 413 8.50 12.90 -4.10
CA GLU A 413 7.68 11.71 -3.82
C GLU A 413 6.94 11.20 -5.06
N ALA A 414 7.54 10.27 -5.81
CA ALA A 414 6.89 9.67 -6.97
C ALA A 414 7.22 8.18 -7.15
N THR A 415 6.22 7.42 -7.61
CA THR A 415 6.40 6.04 -8.11
C THR A 415 7.51 5.99 -9.15
N GLY A 416 8.39 4.99 -9.06
CA GLY A 416 9.56 4.85 -9.92
C GLY A 416 10.80 5.68 -9.52
N HIS A 417 10.73 6.52 -8.47
CA HIS A 417 11.87 7.30 -7.98
C HIS A 417 12.10 7.07 -6.48
N PRO A 418 13.29 6.58 -6.06
CA PRO A 418 13.65 6.60 -4.65
C PRO A 418 13.88 8.05 -4.19
N TRP A 419 13.75 8.27 -2.89
CA TRP A 419 14.27 9.47 -2.28
C TRP A 419 15.79 9.57 -2.50
N ARG A 420 16.24 10.69 -3.05
CA ARG A 420 17.66 11.04 -3.07
C ARG A 420 17.94 11.95 -1.88
N CYS A 421 18.68 11.47 -0.88
CA CYS A 421 19.38 12.38 0.02
C CYS A 421 20.35 13.21 -0.83
N ARG A 422 20.09 14.51 -1.01
CA ARG A 422 21.10 15.41 -1.57
C ARG A 422 22.28 15.41 -0.58
N PRO A 423 23.51 15.08 -1.00
CA PRO A 423 24.65 15.28 -0.14
C PRO A 423 24.82 16.79 0.03
N THR A 424 24.39 17.33 1.17
CA THR A 424 24.84 18.65 1.59
C THR A 424 26.35 18.57 1.73
N LYS A 425 27.08 19.49 1.09
CA LYS A 425 28.54 19.64 1.24
C LYS A 425 28.87 20.08 2.68
N SER A 426 28.72 19.17 3.64
CA SER A 426 29.21 19.31 5.01
C SER A 426 29.04 17.98 5.74
N ARG A 427 30.14 17.21 5.79
CA ARG A 427 30.49 16.19 6.79
C ARG A 427 29.32 15.49 7.51
N CYS A 428 28.78 14.42 6.92
CA CYS A 428 28.08 13.37 7.65
C CYS A 428 28.48 11.98 7.13
N CYS A 429 29.79 11.71 7.11
CA CYS A 429 30.32 10.36 7.13
C CYS A 429 31.37 10.30 8.24
N THR A 430 30.91 10.10 9.48
CA THR A 430 31.77 9.54 10.53
C THR A 430 31.27 8.12 10.79
N PRO A 431 32.14 7.09 10.76
CA PRO A 431 31.72 5.73 11.08
C PRO A 431 31.16 5.69 12.50
N TRP A 432 29.99 5.10 12.65
CA TRP A 432 29.41 4.75 13.95
C TRP A 432 30.43 3.94 14.76
N ARG A 433 31.10 4.57 15.72
CA ARG A 433 31.86 3.86 16.75
C ARG A 433 30.85 3.19 17.69
N ARG A 434 31.00 1.87 17.85
CA ARG A 434 30.19 1.04 18.77
C ARG A 434 30.06 1.70 20.15
N PRO A 435 28.84 1.93 20.67
CA PRO A 435 28.67 2.19 22.09
C PRO A 435 28.94 0.88 22.85
N THR A 436 29.98 0.90 23.68
CA THR A 436 30.18 -0.07 24.75
C THR A 436 29.01 0.01 25.74
N ARG A 437 28.36 -1.15 25.98
CA ARG A 437 27.44 -1.47 27.10
C ARG A 437 26.38 -0.39 27.43
N MET A 438 25.19 -0.57 26.87
CA MET A 438 23.94 -0.13 27.51
C MET A 438 23.20 -1.36 28.01
N SER A 439 22.91 -1.39 29.31
CA SER A 439 22.07 -2.38 29.95
C SER A 439 20.63 -2.19 29.48
N TRP A 440 20.04 -3.24 28.91
CA TRP A 440 18.61 -3.31 28.66
C TRP A 440 17.90 -3.67 29.97
N SER A 441 17.23 -2.71 30.59
CA SER A 441 16.17 -3.01 31.57
C SER A 441 14.87 -3.22 30.81
N CYS A 442 14.39 -4.47 30.81
CA CYS A 442 13.06 -4.84 30.34
C CYS A 442 11.98 -4.04 31.07
N TRP A 443 11.13 -3.35 30.32
CA TRP A 443 9.79 -2.95 30.75
C TRP A 443 8.78 -3.47 29.74
N TRP A 444 8.39 -4.73 29.89
CA TRP A 444 7.18 -5.29 29.30
C TRP A 444 6.65 -6.35 30.25
N ARG A 445 5.66 -5.97 31.07
CA ARG A 445 4.61 -6.84 31.62
C ARG A 445 3.56 -5.97 32.31
N ALA A 446 2.46 -5.74 31.62
CA ALA A 446 1.15 -5.54 32.26
C ALA A 446 0.07 -5.96 31.25
N PRO A 447 -0.72 -7.00 31.51
CA PRO A 447 -1.92 -7.27 30.73
C PRO A 447 -3.02 -6.26 31.08
N TRP A 448 -3.75 -5.83 30.04
CA TRP A 448 -4.90 -4.95 30.12
C TRP A 448 -6.05 -5.64 30.90
N SER A 449 -6.65 -4.95 31.86
CA SER A 449 -7.91 -5.34 32.51
C SER A 449 -8.72 -4.08 32.85
N PRO A 450 -10.05 -4.09 32.69
CA PRO A 450 -10.89 -2.88 32.72
C PRO A 450 -11.10 -2.35 34.16
N PRO A 451 -11.48 -1.06 34.33
CA PRO A 451 -11.38 -0.39 35.61
C PRO A 451 -12.57 -0.72 36.51
N THR A 452 -12.29 -1.26 37.70
CA THR A 452 -13.19 -1.15 38.86
C THR A 452 -12.38 -0.84 40.12
N GLY A 453 -12.84 0.16 40.87
CA GLY A 453 -12.69 0.24 42.33
C GLY A 453 -11.34 0.72 42.91
N ARG A 454 -11.37 1.89 43.56
CA ARG A 454 -10.34 2.46 44.43
C ARG A 454 -9.77 1.44 45.44
N ARG A 455 -8.44 1.41 45.61
CA ARG A 455 -7.77 1.09 46.89
C ARG A 455 -6.34 1.68 46.94
N THR A 456 -6.06 2.39 48.01
CA THR A 456 -4.77 3.01 48.41
C THR A 456 -3.74 1.96 48.88
N PRO A 457 -2.42 2.12 48.64
CA PRO A 457 -1.43 1.19 49.18
C PRO A 457 -0.77 1.69 50.48
N ARG A 458 -0.57 0.77 51.43
CA ARG A 458 0.39 0.87 52.55
C ARG A 458 1.71 0.16 52.17
N PRO A 459 2.89 0.53 52.73
CA PRO A 459 4.17 -0.07 52.36
C PRO A 459 4.60 -1.19 53.32
N CYS A 460 5.32 -2.20 52.83
CA CYS A 460 6.06 -3.15 53.68
C CYS A 460 7.39 -3.65 53.03
N SER A 461 8.50 -3.18 53.61
CA SER A 461 9.74 -3.84 54.04
C SER A 461 10.19 -5.22 53.48
N THR A 462 11.42 -5.22 52.93
CA THR A 462 12.60 -6.11 53.13
C THR A 462 12.50 -7.65 53.30
N CYS A 463 13.30 -8.38 52.50
CA CYS A 463 14.14 -9.57 52.83
C CYS A 463 14.95 -9.94 51.55
N SER A 464 16.28 -9.77 51.45
CA SER A 464 17.42 -10.52 52.01
C SER A 464 17.65 -11.94 51.43
N SER A 465 18.64 -12.04 50.52
CA SER A 465 19.82 -12.93 50.56
C SER A 465 19.88 -14.31 49.83
N VAL A 466 21.06 -14.51 49.17
CA VAL A 466 21.83 -15.75 48.80
C VAL A 466 21.25 -16.63 47.67
N VAL A 467 21.96 -17.03 46.58
CA VAL A 467 23.12 -17.94 46.47
C VAL A 467 23.82 -17.78 45.10
N LYS A 468 25.17 -17.81 45.08
CA LYS A 468 26.03 -18.14 43.91
C LYS A 468 26.55 -19.58 44.06
N PRO A 469 26.91 -20.26 42.95
CA PRO A 469 28.27 -20.81 42.89
C PRO A 469 28.97 -20.64 41.53
N SER A 470 30.29 -20.82 41.60
CA SER A 470 31.38 -20.57 40.65
C SER A 470 31.80 -21.78 39.81
N GLY A 471 32.33 -21.54 38.59
CA GLY A 471 33.12 -22.50 37.79
C GLY A 471 33.73 -21.85 36.51
N PRO A 472 34.95 -22.22 36.04
CA PRO A 472 35.83 -21.40 35.19
C PRO A 472 35.70 -21.64 33.66
N PRO A 473 36.24 -20.75 32.79
CA PRO A 473 36.05 -20.83 31.34
C PRO A 473 37.08 -21.75 30.66
N ARG A 474 36.63 -22.53 29.66
CA ARG A 474 37.51 -23.23 28.71
C ARG A 474 37.62 -22.42 27.42
N ASN A 475 38.84 -22.00 27.11
CA ASN A 475 39.24 -21.56 25.78
C ASN A 475 39.53 -22.78 24.90
N ALA A 476 38.99 -22.80 23.69
CA ALA A 476 39.49 -23.60 22.59
C ALA A 476 39.54 -22.71 21.34
N CYS A 477 40.76 -22.35 20.94
CA CYS A 477 41.04 -21.80 19.61
C CYS A 477 40.95 -22.92 18.58
N CYS A 478 40.32 -22.66 17.43
CA CYS A 478 40.87 -23.12 16.15
C CYS A 478 40.50 -22.15 15.02
N SER A 479 41.55 -21.79 14.31
CA SER A 479 41.71 -20.79 13.26
C SER A 479 41.17 -21.20 11.90
N ALA A 480 40.69 -20.23 11.10
CA ALA A 480 40.83 -20.25 9.64
C ALA A 480 41.00 -18.82 9.11
N ARG A 481 41.94 -18.67 8.17
CA ARG A 481 42.64 -17.45 7.77
C ARG A 481 41.88 -16.62 6.72
N CYS A 482 41.95 -15.30 6.84
CA CYS A 482 41.68 -14.36 5.74
C CYS A 482 42.94 -14.18 4.88
N ARG A 483 42.79 -14.15 3.54
CA ARG A 483 43.79 -13.62 2.60
C ARG A 483 43.34 -12.24 2.10
N PRO A 484 44.25 -11.30 1.84
CA PRO A 484 43.95 -10.05 1.15
C PRO A 484 44.02 -10.21 -0.37
N LEU A 485 43.19 -9.47 -1.10
CA LEU A 485 43.37 -9.19 -2.52
C LEU A 485 43.90 -7.75 -2.66
N ALA A 486 45.13 -7.63 -3.15
CA ALA A 486 45.66 -6.51 -3.93
C ALA A 486 45.44 -6.86 -5.41
N ASN A 487 45.26 -5.97 -6.39
CA ASN A 487 45.45 -4.53 -6.55
C ASN A 487 44.19 -3.91 -7.18
#